data_AF-A0A392PQW1-F1
#
_entry.id   AF-A0A392PQW1-F1
#
_cell.length_a   1.000
_cell.length_b   1.000
_cell.length_c   1.000
_cell.angle_alpha   90.00
_cell.angle_beta   90.00
_cell.angle_gamma   90.00
#
_symmetry.space_group_name_H-M   'P 1'
#
loop_
_entity.id
_entity.type
_entity.pdbx_description
1 polymer ?
#
loop_
_entity_poly.entity_id
_entity_poly.type
_entity_poly.pdbx_seq_one_letter_code
_entity_poly.pdbx_strand_id
1 'polypeptide(L)'
;KSAAEFVQAALHEIDVLLSIADGDPSNSKFVVQLIDHFKHTGPNGQHQCMVLEFLGDSLLRLIRYNRYKGLPLNKVREICKYVLIGLDYLHSELGIIHTDLKPENILLLSTIDHSKDPFRSGGSPILERPEGNTNGGITSLIEKRLKRRARSAVAKISGRTASIEGRGEAAKSSRNINGVDMRCKIVDFGNACWADKQFAEEIQTRQYRAPEVILKSGY
;
A
#
# COMPACT_ATOMS: atom_id res chain seq x y z
N LYS A 1 23.41 1.73 -9.70
CA LYS A 1 22.50 2.12 -10.81
C LYS A 1 22.83 3.54 -11.23
N SER A 2 23.18 3.75 -12.49
CA SER A 2 23.49 5.07 -13.04
C SER A 2 22.23 5.91 -13.25
N ALA A 3 22.35 7.24 -13.36
CA ALA A 3 21.21 8.11 -13.65
C ALA A 3 20.49 7.74 -14.96
N ALA A 4 21.24 7.27 -15.96
CA ALA A 4 20.70 6.82 -17.25
C ALA A 4 19.83 5.57 -17.13
N GLU A 5 20.24 4.58 -16.33
CA GLU A 5 19.45 3.37 -16.08
C GLU A 5 18.10 3.68 -15.42
N PHE A 6 18.06 4.65 -14.49
CA PHE A 6 16.80 5.06 -13.87
C PHE A 6 15.86 5.74 -14.86
N VAL A 7 16.39 6.53 -15.80
CA VAL A 7 15.59 7.16 -16.85
C VAL A 7 15.03 6.10 -17.81
N GLN A 8 15.84 5.13 -18.21
CA GLN A 8 15.40 4.06 -19.10
C GLN A 8 14.32 3.19 -18.45
N ALA A 9 14.49 2.83 -17.17
CA ALA A 9 13.47 2.08 -16.42
C ALA A 9 12.17 2.87 -16.29
N ALA A 10 12.24 4.19 -16.03
CA ALA A 10 11.04 5.03 -15.95
C ALA A 10 10.32 5.15 -17.30
N LEU A 11 11.06 5.28 -18.41
CA LEU A 11 10.47 5.30 -19.75
C LEU A 11 9.77 3.98 -20.10
N HIS A 12 10.42 2.85 -19.78
CA HIS A 12 9.81 1.54 -19.94
C HIS A 12 8.51 1.40 -19.14
N GLU A 13 8.49 1.85 -17.88
CA GLU A 13 7.28 1.84 -17.06
C GLU A 13 6.18 2.73 -17.65
N ILE A 14 6.53 3.91 -18.17
CA ILE A 14 5.58 4.80 -18.87
C ILE A 14 4.96 4.10 -20.08
N ASP A 15 5.76 3.41 -20.90
CA ASP A 15 5.26 2.71 -22.09
C ASP A 15 4.29 1.58 -21.74
N VAL A 16 4.59 0.82 -20.67
CA VAL A 16 3.68 -0.19 -20.11
C VAL A 16 2.37 0.45 -19.64
N LEU A 17 2.46 1.53 -18.87
CA LEU A 17 1.30 2.22 -18.31
C LEU A 17 0.43 2.91 -19.37
N LEU A 18 1.02 3.43 -20.45
CA LEU A 18 0.28 3.96 -21.60
C LEU A 18 -0.50 2.84 -22.29
N SER A 19 0.14 1.68 -22.54
CA SER A 19 -0.53 0.52 -23.14
C SER A 19 -1.73 0.05 -22.30
N ILE A 20 -1.58 0.06 -20.97
CA ILE A 20 -2.65 -0.26 -20.02
C ILE A 20 -3.80 0.76 -20.11
N ALA A 21 -3.49 2.06 -20.16
CA ALA A 21 -4.48 3.12 -20.21
C ALA A 21 -5.27 3.13 -21.52
N ASP A 22 -4.57 2.96 -22.65
CA ASP A 22 -5.17 2.94 -23.99
C ASP A 22 -6.12 1.75 -24.19
N GLY A 23 -5.80 0.59 -23.62
CA GLY A 23 -6.64 -0.61 -23.68
C GLY A 23 -7.86 -0.60 -22.74
N ASP A 24 -7.90 0.28 -21.73
CA ASP A 24 -9.03 0.45 -20.81
C ASP A 24 -9.40 1.92 -20.57
N PRO A 25 -9.95 2.63 -21.59
CA PRO A 25 -10.35 4.03 -21.43
C PRO A 25 -11.46 4.23 -20.38
N SER A 26 -12.20 3.16 -20.06
CA SER A 26 -13.26 3.15 -19.05
C SER A 26 -12.77 3.00 -17.61
N ASN A 27 -11.49 2.68 -17.41
CA ASN A 27 -10.88 2.42 -16.12
C ASN A 27 -11.61 1.34 -15.29
N SER A 28 -12.03 0.27 -15.97
CA SER A 28 -12.87 -0.81 -15.42
C SER A 28 -12.11 -2.09 -15.11
N LYS A 29 -10.85 -2.22 -15.54
CA LYS A 29 -10.06 -3.46 -15.47
C LYS A 29 -9.25 -3.61 -14.18
N PHE A 30 -9.46 -2.75 -13.19
CA PHE A 30 -8.79 -2.83 -11.88
C PHE A 30 -7.25 -2.82 -11.95
N VAL A 31 -6.72 -2.07 -12.90
CA VAL A 31 -5.29 -1.74 -13.02
C VAL A 31 -5.15 -0.22 -12.94
N VAL A 32 -4.06 0.26 -12.35
CA VAL A 32 -3.80 1.70 -12.20
C VAL A 32 -3.75 2.41 -13.55
N GLN A 33 -4.35 3.60 -13.60
CA GLN A 33 -4.34 4.48 -14.77
C GLN A 33 -3.24 5.54 -14.68
N LEU A 34 -2.49 5.67 -15.77
CA LEU A 34 -1.64 6.82 -16.02
C LEU A 34 -2.46 7.93 -16.65
N ILE A 35 -2.52 9.07 -15.96
CA ILE A 35 -3.27 10.26 -16.37
C ILE A 35 -2.38 11.14 -17.25
N ASP A 36 -1.12 11.31 -16.87
CA ASP A 36 -0.17 12.18 -17.57
C ASP A 36 1.28 11.76 -17.27
N HIS A 37 2.20 12.12 -18.15
CA HIS A 37 3.64 11.99 -17.91
C HIS A 37 4.39 13.17 -18.52
N PHE A 38 5.42 13.65 -17.82
CA PHE A 38 6.19 14.80 -18.27
C PHE A 38 7.62 14.76 -17.74
N LYS A 39 8.47 15.64 -18.28
CA LYS A 39 9.84 15.85 -17.82
C LYS A 39 9.92 17.10 -16.96
N HIS A 40 10.54 16.98 -15.79
CA HIS A 40 10.82 18.10 -14.91
C HIS A 40 12.32 18.31 -14.75
N THR A 41 12.79 19.53 -14.97
CA THR A 41 14.19 19.90 -14.77
C THR A 41 14.41 20.36 -13.33
N GLY A 42 15.23 19.64 -12.57
CA GLY A 42 15.63 19.96 -11.21
C GLY A 42 17.13 20.26 -11.09
N PRO A 43 17.62 20.55 -9.87
CA PRO A 43 19.03 20.87 -9.62
C PRO A 43 19.98 19.70 -9.94
N ASN A 44 19.46 18.48 -10.03
CA ASN A 44 20.24 17.26 -10.27
C ASN A 44 20.01 16.68 -11.69
N GLY A 45 19.41 17.45 -12.60
CA GLY A 45 19.13 17.04 -13.96
C GLY A 45 17.64 16.91 -14.27
N GLN A 46 17.33 16.19 -15.35
CA GLN A 46 15.94 15.94 -15.75
C GLN A 46 15.38 14.70 -15.08
N HIS A 47 14.14 14.80 -14.61
CA HIS A 47 13.39 13.74 -13.95
C HIS A 47 12.15 13.40 -14.77
N GLN A 48 11.91 12.11 -14.99
CA GLN A 48 10.64 11.63 -15.54
C GLN A 48 9.61 11.63 -14.42
N CYS A 49 8.45 12.22 -14.67
CA CYS A 49 7.35 12.31 -13.72
C CYS A 49 6.10 11.65 -14.31
N MET A 50 5.43 10.84 -13.48
CA MET A 50 4.18 10.17 -13.82
C MET A 50 3.06 10.69 -12.90
N VAL A 51 1.89 10.94 -13.48
CA VAL A 51 0.67 11.32 -12.77
C VAL A 51 -0.28 10.14 -12.87
N LEU A 52 -0.53 9.48 -11.74
CA LEU A 52 -1.42 8.32 -11.65
C LEU A 52 -2.73 8.72 -10.98
N GLU A 53 -3.78 7.92 -11.18
CA GLU A 53 -4.98 8.05 -10.37
C GLU A 53 -4.68 7.87 -8.87
N PHE A 54 -5.41 8.60 -8.03
CA PHE A 54 -5.26 8.46 -6.58
C PHE A 54 -5.88 7.14 -6.10
N LEU A 55 -5.10 6.36 -5.37
CA LEU A 55 -5.53 5.13 -4.72
C LEU A 55 -5.26 5.20 -3.21
N GLY A 56 -5.95 4.34 -2.48
CA GLY A 56 -5.88 4.23 -1.02
C GLY A 56 -4.71 3.38 -0.53
N ASP A 57 -4.96 2.68 0.59
CA ASP A 57 -3.92 1.92 1.27
C ASP A 57 -3.57 0.61 0.58
N SER A 58 -2.31 0.19 0.66
CA SER A 58 -1.91 -1.12 0.17
C SER A 58 -2.50 -2.26 0.98
N LEU A 59 -2.63 -3.44 0.36
CA LEU A 59 -3.04 -4.65 1.09
C LEU A 59 -2.05 -4.99 2.19
N LEU A 60 -0.75 -4.72 2.04
CA LEU A 60 0.21 -4.87 3.14
C LEU A 60 -0.19 -3.99 4.34
N ARG A 61 -0.62 -2.74 4.10
CA ARG A 61 -1.08 -1.86 5.17
C ARG A 61 -2.38 -2.37 5.80
N LEU A 62 -3.29 -2.95 5.03
CA LEU A 62 -4.49 -3.61 5.55
C LEU A 62 -4.14 -4.83 6.42
N ILE A 63 -3.22 -5.69 5.98
CA ILE A 63 -2.73 -6.85 6.74
C ILE A 63 -2.11 -6.41 8.08
N ARG A 64 -1.28 -5.36 8.04
CA ARG A 64 -0.71 -4.73 9.23
C ARG A 64 -1.77 -4.13 10.14
N TYR A 65 -2.76 -3.46 9.56
CA TYR A 65 -3.90 -2.91 10.29
C TYR A 65 -4.65 -4.02 11.04
N ASN A 66 -4.85 -5.17 10.41
CA ASN A 66 -5.44 -6.34 11.04
C ASN A 66 -4.45 -7.21 11.85
N ARG A 67 -3.28 -6.66 12.19
CA ARG A 67 -2.27 -7.30 13.06
C ARG A 67 -1.86 -8.69 12.59
N TYR A 68 -1.79 -8.92 11.28
CA TYR A 68 -1.39 -10.19 10.67
C TYR A 68 -2.26 -11.40 11.10
N LYS A 69 -3.50 -11.17 11.58
CA LYS A 69 -4.42 -12.24 11.98
C LYS A 69 -5.14 -12.92 10.80
N GLY A 70 -4.82 -12.54 9.56
CA GLY A 70 -5.54 -12.96 8.36
C GLY A 70 -6.86 -12.22 8.18
N LEU A 71 -7.36 -12.14 6.96
CA LEU A 71 -8.66 -11.51 6.65
C LEU A 71 -9.75 -12.58 6.58
N PRO A 72 -11.01 -12.25 6.93
CA PRO A 72 -12.18 -13.08 6.67
C PRO A 72 -12.24 -13.51 5.20
N LEU A 73 -12.62 -14.76 4.96
CA LEU A 73 -12.57 -15.38 3.63
C LEU A 73 -13.41 -14.64 2.58
N ASN A 74 -14.54 -14.05 2.97
CA ASN A 74 -15.37 -13.23 2.09
C ASN A 74 -14.60 -12.00 1.57
N LYS A 75 -13.84 -11.32 2.43
CA LYS A 75 -13.00 -10.17 2.04
C LYS A 75 -11.84 -10.61 1.14
N VAL A 76 -11.22 -11.76 1.45
CA VAL A 76 -10.17 -12.33 0.59
C VAL A 76 -10.73 -12.65 -0.80
N ARG A 77 -11.92 -13.24 -0.88
CA ARG A 77 -12.58 -13.55 -2.16
C ARG A 77 -12.85 -12.30 -3.00
N GLU A 78 -13.29 -11.21 -2.37
CA GLU A 78 -13.47 -9.92 -3.07
C GLU A 78 -12.16 -9.38 -3.61
N ILE A 79 -11.10 -9.36 -2.80
CA ILE A 79 -9.77 -8.91 -3.24
C ILE A 79 -9.29 -9.76 -4.42
N CYS A 80 -9.35 -11.09 -4.30
CA CYS A 80 -8.93 -12.01 -5.36
C CYS A 80 -9.71 -11.80 -6.65
N LYS A 81 -11.02 -11.52 -6.57
CA LYS A 81 -11.84 -11.21 -7.75
C LYS A 81 -11.27 -10.02 -8.53
N TYR A 82 -11.00 -8.90 -7.87
CA TYR A 82 -10.50 -7.70 -8.55
C TYR A 82 -9.07 -7.89 -9.09
N VAL A 83 -8.20 -8.56 -8.33
CA VAL A 83 -6.86 -8.91 -8.80
C VAL A 83 -6.91 -9.81 -10.02
N LEU A 84 -7.78 -10.83 -10.04
CA LEU A 84 -7.91 -11.74 -11.18
C LEU A 84 -8.47 -11.06 -12.42
N ILE A 85 -9.40 -10.12 -12.28
CA ILE A 85 -9.89 -9.33 -13.42
C ILE A 85 -8.75 -8.48 -14.02
N GLY A 86 -7.93 -7.84 -13.17
CA GLY A 86 -6.78 -7.07 -13.64
C GLY A 86 -5.70 -7.93 -14.28
N LEU A 87 -5.39 -9.10 -13.72
CA LEU A 87 -4.44 -10.03 -14.33
C LEU A 87 -4.94 -10.61 -15.65
N ASP A 88 -6.23 -10.94 -15.76
CA ASP A 88 -6.83 -11.41 -17.01
C ASP A 88 -6.71 -10.35 -18.10
N TYR A 89 -7.00 -9.09 -17.79
CA TYR A 89 -6.79 -7.98 -18.73
C TYR A 89 -5.32 -7.87 -19.18
N LEU A 90 -4.38 -7.81 -18.22
CA LEU A 90 -2.95 -7.71 -18.52
C LEU A 90 -2.46 -8.85 -19.40
N HIS A 91 -2.86 -10.09 -19.08
CA HIS A 91 -2.33 -11.28 -19.75
C HIS A 91 -3.04 -11.56 -21.08
N SER A 92 -4.38 -11.56 -21.08
CA SER A 92 -5.19 -12.00 -22.20
C SER A 92 -5.35 -10.91 -23.28
N GLU A 93 -5.39 -9.63 -22.89
CA GLU A 93 -5.62 -8.53 -23.83
C GLU A 93 -4.33 -7.79 -24.21
N LEU A 94 -3.39 -7.61 -23.27
CA LEU A 94 -2.17 -6.83 -23.50
C LEU A 94 -0.88 -7.65 -23.64
N GLY A 95 -0.88 -8.92 -23.21
CA GLY A 95 0.33 -9.74 -23.15
C GLY A 95 1.40 -9.17 -22.20
N ILE A 96 1.00 -8.47 -21.14
CA ILE A 96 1.89 -7.88 -20.14
C ILE A 96 1.96 -8.81 -18.93
N ILE A 97 3.16 -9.11 -18.47
CA ILE A 97 3.43 -9.84 -17.23
C ILE A 97 3.87 -8.83 -16.18
N HIS A 98 3.18 -8.76 -15.03
CA HIS A 98 3.52 -7.82 -13.96
C HIS A 98 4.86 -8.15 -13.26
N THR A 99 5.19 -9.44 -13.17
CA THR A 99 6.42 -10.02 -12.59
C THR A 99 6.70 -9.77 -11.09
N ASP A 100 6.08 -8.77 -10.43
CA ASP A 100 6.29 -8.50 -8.99
C ASP A 100 4.99 -8.37 -8.18
N LEU A 101 4.05 -9.31 -8.38
CA LEU A 101 2.75 -9.27 -7.70
C LEU A 101 2.90 -9.61 -6.21
N LYS A 102 2.53 -8.67 -5.35
CA LYS A 102 2.61 -8.78 -3.88
C LYS A 102 1.64 -7.82 -3.18
N PRO A 103 1.32 -8.00 -1.89
CA PRO A 103 0.38 -7.13 -1.16
C PRO A 103 0.75 -5.64 -1.13
N GLU A 104 2.02 -5.30 -1.32
CA GLU A 104 2.51 -3.93 -1.48
C GLU A 104 2.01 -3.28 -2.76
N ASN A 105 1.89 -4.07 -3.84
CA ASN A 105 1.59 -3.63 -5.20
C ASN A 105 0.11 -3.81 -5.57
N ILE A 106 -0.74 -3.99 -4.55
CA ILE A 106 -2.18 -3.94 -4.67
C ILE A 106 -2.71 -2.85 -3.74
N LEU A 107 -3.31 -1.80 -4.31
CA LEU A 107 -3.88 -0.69 -3.54
C LEU A 107 -5.40 -0.75 -3.51
N LEU A 108 -6.00 -0.47 -2.36
CA LEU A 108 -7.44 -0.28 -2.23
C LEU A 108 -7.86 1.00 -2.95
N LEU A 109 -9.12 1.10 -3.41
CA LEU A 109 -9.66 2.33 -3.98
C LEU A 109 -9.86 3.43 -2.92
N SER A 110 -9.99 3.05 -1.65
CA SER A 110 -10.24 3.96 -0.53
C SER A 110 -9.21 3.77 0.59
N THR A 111 -8.96 4.84 1.35
CA THR A 111 -8.09 4.78 2.52
C THR A 111 -8.80 4.16 3.72
N ILE A 112 -8.05 3.47 4.56
CA ILE A 112 -8.56 2.86 5.79
C ILE A 112 -8.78 3.97 6.82
N ASP A 113 -10.04 4.21 7.16
CA ASP A 113 -10.41 5.16 8.19
C ASP A 113 -10.13 4.60 9.60
N HIS A 114 -9.08 5.13 10.23
CA HIS A 114 -8.70 4.74 11.60
C HIS A 114 -9.64 5.29 12.68
N SER A 115 -10.50 6.27 12.38
CA SER A 115 -11.46 6.83 13.34
C SER A 115 -12.65 5.89 13.55
N LYS A 116 -12.99 5.10 12.53
CA LYS A 116 -14.02 4.06 12.56
C LYS A 116 -13.56 2.77 13.25
N ASP A 117 -12.33 2.72 13.76
CA ASP A 117 -11.84 1.64 14.62
C ASP A 117 -12.52 1.77 16.00
N PRO A 118 -13.42 0.85 16.40
CA PRO A 118 -14.13 0.91 17.68
C PRO A 118 -13.19 1.02 18.88
N PHE A 119 -11.93 0.57 18.72
CA PHE A 119 -10.89 0.61 19.74
C PHE A 119 -10.15 1.95 19.84
N ARG A 120 -10.31 2.86 18.87
CA ARG A 120 -9.78 4.24 18.91
C ARG A 120 -10.85 5.30 19.16
N SER A 121 -12.12 4.99 18.87
CA SER A 121 -13.26 5.86 19.17
C SER A 121 -13.57 5.96 20.67
N GLY A 122 -12.95 5.13 21.52
CA GLY A 122 -12.94 5.30 22.98
C GLY A 122 -11.87 6.31 23.44
N GLY A 123 -12.21 7.61 23.40
CA GLY A 123 -11.55 8.66 24.18
C GLY A 123 -10.14 9.07 23.73
N SER A 124 -10.05 10.05 22.82
CA SER A 124 -8.98 11.03 22.97
C SER A 124 -9.43 12.00 24.07
N PRO A 125 -8.72 12.17 25.19
CA PRO A 125 -9.06 13.26 26.09
C PRO A 125 -8.86 14.56 25.30
N ILE A 126 -9.95 15.31 25.15
CA ILE A 126 -9.93 16.68 24.67
C ILE A 126 -9.06 17.44 25.67
N LEU A 127 -7.81 17.72 25.30
CA LEU A 127 -7.02 18.71 26.01
C LEU A 127 -7.48 20.05 25.45
N GLU A 128 -8.35 20.73 26.20
CA GLU A 128 -8.63 22.15 25.96
C GLU A 128 -7.31 22.92 25.98
N ARG A 129 -7.07 23.70 24.92
CA ARG A 129 -5.91 24.57 24.86
C ARG A 129 -6.15 25.74 25.81
N PRO A 130 -5.22 26.06 26.74
CA PRO A 130 -5.32 27.30 27.48
C PRO A 130 -5.17 28.48 26.51
N GLU A 131 -6.02 29.48 26.65
CA GLU A 131 -5.91 30.76 25.96
C GLU A 131 -4.64 31.50 26.40
N GLY A 132 -3.78 31.87 25.45
CA GLY A 132 -2.55 32.61 25.71
C GLY A 132 -1.63 32.71 24.48
N ASN A 133 -1.17 33.92 24.19
CA ASN A 133 -0.87 34.47 22.86
C ASN A 133 0.53 34.17 22.26
N THR A 134 0.58 34.28 20.91
CA THR A 134 1.70 34.62 19.99
C THR A 134 3.11 34.05 20.18
N ASN A 135 3.50 33.10 19.33
CA ASN A 135 4.56 33.24 18.29
C ASN A 135 4.94 31.87 17.70
N GLY A 136 5.15 31.84 16.38
CA GLY A 136 5.36 30.62 15.60
C GLY A 136 6.67 29.88 15.88
N GLY A 137 6.71 28.61 15.45
CA GLY A 137 7.96 27.87 15.27
C GLY A 137 7.93 26.43 15.78
N ILE A 138 8.00 25.49 14.85
CA ILE A 138 8.61 24.14 14.99
C ILE A 138 8.11 23.32 16.19
N THR A 139 7.20 22.37 15.94
CA THR A 139 6.84 21.33 16.93
C THR A 139 8.11 20.62 17.40
N SER A 140 8.60 20.98 18.58
CA SER A 140 9.89 20.48 19.05
C SER A 140 9.80 18.96 19.28
N LEU A 141 10.88 18.25 18.98
CA LEU A 141 11.02 16.82 19.27
C LEU A 141 10.69 16.48 20.73
N ILE A 142 10.79 17.46 21.63
CA ILE A 142 10.44 17.38 23.04
C ILE A 142 8.93 17.15 23.21
N GLU A 143 8.08 17.85 22.46
CA GLU A 143 6.62 17.70 22.54
C GLU A 143 6.16 16.32 22.03
N LYS A 144 6.76 15.83 20.93
CA LYS A 144 6.55 14.46 20.42
C LYS A 144 7.00 13.42 21.46
N ARG A 145 8.12 13.65 22.14
CA ARG A 145 8.66 12.75 23.17
C ARG A 145 7.80 12.77 24.44
N LEU A 146 7.25 13.92 24.83
CA LEU A 146 6.32 14.07 25.94
C LEU A 146 5.01 13.31 25.66
N LYS A 147 4.43 13.50 24.45
CA LYS A 147 3.24 12.76 24.00
C LYS A 147 3.47 11.25 23.95
N ARG A 148 4.67 10.79 23.58
CA ARG A 148 5.02 9.36 23.58
C ARG A 148 5.19 8.81 25.00
N ARG A 149 5.79 9.59 25.91
CA ARG A 149 5.91 9.22 27.34
C ARG A 149 4.56 9.17 28.02
N ALA A 150 3.67 10.13 27.78
CA ALA A 150 2.31 10.13 28.31
C ALA A 150 1.52 8.88 27.85
N ARG A 151 1.56 8.55 26.55
CA ARG A 151 0.94 7.31 26.02
C ARG A 151 1.50 6.04 26.68
N SER A 152 2.81 5.99 26.93
CA SER A 152 3.47 4.84 27.56
C SER A 152 3.12 4.72 29.06
N ALA A 153 2.95 5.85 29.75
CA ALA A 153 2.52 5.87 31.14
C ALA A 153 1.06 5.41 31.28
N VAL A 154 0.16 5.86 30.40
CA VAL A 154 -1.25 5.41 30.37
C VAL A 154 -1.35 3.90 30.11
N ALA A 155 -0.54 3.37 29.16
CA ALA A 155 -0.49 1.94 28.89
C ALA A 155 0.02 1.12 30.09
N LYS A 156 0.95 1.65 30.89
CA LYS A 156 1.44 0.99 32.12
C LYS A 156 0.42 1.02 33.26
N ILE A 157 -0.34 2.10 33.40
CA ILE A 157 -1.37 2.22 34.45
C ILE A 157 -2.54 1.27 34.14
N SER A 158 -2.97 1.19 32.88
CA SER A 158 -3.97 0.21 32.44
C SER A 158 -3.54 -1.25 32.63
N GLY A 159 -2.23 -1.52 32.66
CA GLY A 159 -1.69 -2.87 32.92
C GLY A 159 -1.63 -3.25 34.40
N ARG A 160 -1.70 -2.28 35.32
CA ARG A 160 -1.64 -2.53 36.78
C ARG A 160 -3.01 -2.80 37.41
N THR A 161 -4.10 -2.26 36.85
CA THR A 161 -5.45 -2.62 37.29
C THR A 161 -5.86 -4.04 36.86
N ALA A 162 -5.19 -4.62 35.87
CA ALA A 162 -5.46 -5.97 35.39
C ALA A 162 -4.77 -7.09 36.20
N SER A 163 -3.96 -6.77 37.22
CA SER A 163 -3.20 -7.78 37.98
C SER A 163 -3.92 -8.36 39.20
N ILE A 164 -5.22 -8.12 39.39
CA ILE A 164 -6.00 -8.67 40.51
C ILE A 164 -6.95 -9.80 40.09
N GLU A 165 -7.23 -9.98 38.79
CA GLU A 165 -8.11 -11.07 38.32
C GLU A 165 -7.40 -12.02 37.36
N GLY A 166 -7.62 -13.32 37.58
CA GLY A 166 -6.81 -14.42 37.11
C GLY A 166 -6.74 -14.65 35.60
N ARG A 167 -5.65 -15.34 35.24
CA ARG A 167 -5.31 -15.99 33.95
C ARG A 167 -6.41 -16.00 32.87
N GLY A 168 -6.24 -15.09 31.92
CA GLY A 168 -6.55 -15.27 30.52
C GLY A 168 -5.59 -14.41 29.72
N GLU A 169 -4.88 -14.97 28.74
CA GLU A 169 -4.17 -14.14 27.76
C GLU A 169 -5.19 -13.19 27.15
N ALA A 170 -5.11 -11.90 27.46
CA ALA A 170 -5.97 -10.90 26.87
C ALA A 170 -5.67 -10.85 25.37
N ALA A 171 -6.43 -11.65 24.60
CA ALA A 171 -6.40 -11.65 23.16
C ALA A 171 -6.56 -10.19 22.71
N LYS A 172 -5.51 -9.61 22.13
CA LYS A 172 -5.57 -8.28 21.52
C LYS A 172 -6.75 -8.29 20.55
N SER A 173 -7.86 -7.68 20.95
CA SER A 173 -9.13 -7.72 20.21
C SER A 173 -8.91 -7.35 18.74
N SER A 174 -9.47 -8.15 17.82
CA SER A 174 -9.34 -7.94 16.37
C SER A 174 -9.94 -6.58 16.00
N ARG A 175 -9.23 -5.78 15.21
CA ARG A 175 -9.80 -4.53 14.70
C ARG A 175 -10.99 -4.84 13.80
N ASN A 176 -12.04 -4.03 13.88
CA ASN A 176 -13.20 -4.22 13.01
C ASN A 176 -12.87 -3.74 11.59
N ILE A 177 -12.75 -4.69 10.67
CA ILE A 177 -12.47 -4.43 9.24
C ILE A 177 -13.74 -4.42 8.38
N ASN A 178 -14.93 -4.61 8.96
CA ASN A 178 -16.17 -4.78 8.20
C ASN A 178 -16.52 -3.56 7.34
N GLY A 179 -16.17 -2.34 7.79
CA GLY A 179 -16.42 -1.10 7.05
C GLY A 179 -15.37 -0.70 6.01
N VAL A 180 -14.35 -1.53 5.78
CA VAL A 180 -13.33 -1.25 4.74
C VAL A 180 -13.84 -1.80 3.40
N ASP A 181 -13.86 -0.95 2.36
CA ASP A 181 -14.12 -1.32 0.97
C ASP A 181 -12.91 -2.11 0.42
N MET A 182 -13.17 -3.31 -0.09
CA MET A 182 -12.14 -4.24 -0.58
C MET A 182 -11.85 -4.08 -2.07
N ARG A 183 -12.54 -3.19 -2.79
CA ARG A 183 -12.16 -2.86 -4.17
C ARG A 183 -10.71 -2.41 -4.20
N CYS A 184 -9.93 -3.00 -5.10
CA CYS A 184 -8.51 -2.74 -5.25
C CYS A 184 -8.08 -2.72 -6.71
N LYS A 185 -6.86 -2.22 -6.94
CA LYS A 185 -6.17 -2.24 -8.24
C LYS A 185 -4.73 -2.70 -8.12
N ILE A 186 -4.23 -3.30 -9.20
CA ILE A 186 -2.82 -3.63 -9.39
C ILE A 186 -2.06 -2.34 -9.75
N VAL A 187 -0.90 -2.12 -9.11
CA VAL A 187 -0.05 -0.94 -9.29
C VAL A 187 1.42 -1.36 -9.40
N ASP A 188 2.31 -0.40 -9.69
CA ASP A 188 3.77 -0.57 -9.69
C ASP A 188 4.26 -1.54 -10.78
N PHE A 189 4.38 -0.99 -11.98
CA PHE A 189 4.74 -1.71 -13.21
C PHE A 189 6.23 -1.56 -13.56
N GLY A 190 7.05 -1.02 -12.65
CA GLY A 190 8.49 -0.81 -12.88
C GLY A 190 9.29 -2.09 -13.15
N ASN A 191 8.74 -3.27 -12.82
CA ASN A 191 9.32 -4.58 -13.12
C ASN A 191 8.55 -5.36 -14.20
N ALA A 192 7.45 -4.81 -14.73
CA ALA A 192 6.62 -5.49 -15.70
C ALA A 192 7.35 -5.67 -17.04
N CYS A 193 6.97 -6.67 -17.81
CA CYS A 193 7.50 -6.90 -19.16
C CYS A 193 6.41 -7.45 -20.09
N TRP A 194 6.63 -7.36 -21.39
CA TRP A 194 5.78 -8.02 -22.37
C TRP A 194 6.15 -9.51 -22.46
N ALA A 195 5.16 -10.37 -22.69
CA ALA A 195 5.33 -11.82 -22.75
C ALA A 195 6.24 -12.26 -23.91
N ASP A 196 6.34 -11.46 -24.97
CA ASP A 196 7.23 -11.69 -26.11
C ASP A 196 8.66 -11.16 -25.88
N LYS A 197 8.91 -10.43 -24.78
CA LYS A 197 10.18 -9.75 -24.48
C LYS A 197 10.54 -9.91 -23.01
N GLN A 198 11.30 -10.97 -22.69
CA GLN A 198 11.85 -11.14 -21.35
C GLN A 198 12.84 -10.01 -21.03
N PHE A 199 12.52 -9.25 -19.99
CA PHE A 199 13.31 -8.09 -19.56
C PHE A 199 14.37 -8.44 -18.49
N ALA A 200 14.15 -9.50 -17.70
CA ALA A 200 15.07 -9.92 -16.64
C ALA A 200 14.97 -11.42 -16.33
N GLU A 201 16.09 -12.11 -16.15
CA GLU A 201 16.07 -13.52 -15.72
C GLU A 201 15.58 -13.72 -14.28
N GLU A 202 15.80 -12.73 -13.40
CA GLU A 202 15.33 -12.77 -12.02
C GLU A 202 14.11 -11.85 -11.85
N ILE A 203 12.95 -12.48 -11.70
CA ILE A 203 11.69 -11.82 -11.40
C ILE A 203 11.11 -12.27 -10.05
N GLN A 204 10.05 -11.58 -9.63
CA GLN A 204 9.27 -11.84 -8.41
C GLN A 204 10.02 -11.64 -7.10
N THR A 205 9.34 -11.03 -6.14
CA THR A 205 9.79 -10.98 -4.74
C THR A 205 9.83 -12.40 -4.15
N ARG A 206 10.86 -12.70 -3.35
CA ARG A 206 11.22 -14.05 -2.83
C ARG A 206 10.03 -14.92 -2.38
N GLN A 207 9.11 -14.40 -1.59
CA GLN A 207 7.98 -15.16 -1.03
C GLN A 207 6.89 -15.49 -2.06
N TYR A 208 6.85 -14.75 -3.18
CA TYR A 208 5.86 -14.84 -4.25
C TYR A 208 6.47 -15.41 -5.54
N ARG A 209 7.72 -15.87 -5.48
CA ARG A 209 8.45 -16.38 -6.63
C ARG A 209 7.95 -17.77 -7.00
N ALA A 210 7.60 -17.94 -8.27
CA ALA A 210 7.07 -19.16 -8.82
C ALA A 210 8.19 -20.20 -9.05
N PRO A 211 7.87 -21.50 -9.01
CA PRO A 211 8.87 -22.57 -9.14
C PRO A 211 9.62 -22.52 -10.48
N GLU A 212 8.97 -22.17 -11.59
CA GLU A 212 9.58 -22.04 -12.91
C GLU A 212 10.70 -20.99 -12.95
N VAL A 213 10.54 -19.89 -12.20
CA VAL A 213 11.57 -18.85 -12.06
C VAL A 213 12.73 -19.36 -11.19
N ILE A 214 12.43 -20.10 -10.12
CA ILE A 214 13.46 -20.71 -9.26
C ILE A 214 14.28 -21.75 -10.04
N LEU A 215 13.61 -22.56 -10.86
CA LEU A 215 14.19 -23.62 -11.67
C LEU A 215 14.80 -23.11 -12.98
N LYS A 216 14.61 -21.82 -13.30
CA LYS A 216 15.02 -21.20 -14.57
C LYS A 216 14.47 -21.96 -15.79
N SER A 217 13.23 -22.43 -15.72
CA SER A 217 12.57 -23.14 -16.82
C SER A 217 11.82 -22.23 -17.79
N GLY A 218 12.03 -20.91 -17.70
CA GLY A 218 11.33 -19.90 -18.49
C GLY A 218 10.03 -19.43 -17.84
N TYR A 219 9.58 -18.26 -18.28
CA TYR A 219 8.31 -17.63 -17.92
C TYR A 219 7.82 -16.78 -19.10
#